data_AF-A0A7W0JDF7-F1
#
_entry.id   AF-A0A7W0JDF7-F1
#
_cell.length_a   1.000
_cell.length_b   1.000
_cell.length_c   1.000
_cell.angle_alpha   90.00
_cell.angle_beta   90.00
_cell.angle_gamma   90.00
#
_symmetry.space_group_name_H-M   'P 1'
#
loop_
_entity.id
_entity.type
_entity.pdbx_description
1 polymer ?
#
loop_
_entity_poly.entity_id
_entity_poly.type
_entity_poly.pdbx_seq_one_letter_code
_entity_poly.pdbx_strand_id
1 'polypeptide(L)'
;MSFNEGLIFLLPCTLIYQKIGEYLKPMCPDSNPYKNWIAQYSSSERRNRTVKFINIIDELANMSENEKESLKTVFLKSVQHEFDFWDAVY
;
A
#
# COMPACT_ATOMS: atom_id res chain seq x y z
N MET A 1 -6.04 19.00 -1.60
CA MET A 1 -6.25 17.58 -1.29
C MET A 1 -7.39 17.48 -0.29
N SER A 2 -8.47 16.79 -0.65
CA SER A 2 -9.60 16.49 0.23
C SER A 2 -9.26 15.35 1.20
N PHE A 3 -10.11 15.12 2.20
CA PHE A 3 -9.95 13.99 3.13
C PHE A 3 -9.91 12.64 2.39
N ASN A 4 -10.85 12.42 1.46
CA ASN A 4 -10.94 11.18 0.69
C ASN A 4 -9.73 10.99 -0.23
N GLU A 5 -9.26 12.08 -0.87
CA GLU A 5 -8.02 12.05 -1.65
C GLU A 5 -6.82 11.68 -0.76
N GLY A 6 -6.75 12.19 0.47
CA GLY A 6 -5.70 11.84 1.42
C GLY A 6 -5.70 10.37 1.84
N LEU A 7 -6.88 9.78 2.07
CA LEU A 7 -7.01 8.35 2.36
C LEU A 7 -6.50 7.50 1.18
N ILE A 8 -6.96 7.82 -0.03
CA ILE A 8 -6.55 7.09 -1.24
C ILE A 8 -5.07 7.27 -1.54
N PHE A 9 -4.53 8.47 -1.32
CA PHE A 9 -3.12 8.77 -1.48
C PHE A 9 -2.23 7.87 -0.62
N LEU A 10 -2.65 7.56 0.61
CA LEU A 10 -1.92 6.72 1.57
C LEU A 10 -2.13 5.22 1.37
N LEU A 11 -3.11 4.79 0.56
CA LEU A 11 -3.42 3.38 0.38
C LEU A 11 -2.25 2.60 -0.26
N PRO A 12 -1.64 3.06 -1.36
CA PRO A 12 -0.53 2.34 -2.01
C PRO A 12 0.62 2.03 -1.07
N CYS A 13 1.09 2.97 -0.25
CA CYS A 13 2.23 2.75 0.64
C CYS A 13 1.95 1.65 1.68
N THR A 14 0.70 1.59 2.17
CA THR A 14 0.29 0.55 3.13
C THR A 14 0.22 -0.80 2.43
N LEU A 15 -0.49 -0.86 1.31
CA LEU A 15 -0.79 -2.08 0.56
C LEU A 15 0.45 -2.69 -0.11
N ILE A 16 1.19 -1.90 -0.89
CA ILE A 16 2.31 -2.37 -1.70
C ILE A 16 3.41 -2.95 -0.81
N TYR A 17 3.80 -2.23 0.23
CA TYR A 17 4.83 -2.73 1.14
C TYR A 17 4.40 -3.99 1.88
N GLN A 18 3.12 -4.12 2.27
CA GLN A 18 2.60 -5.37 2.84
C GLN A 18 2.76 -6.53 1.83
N LYS A 19 2.38 -6.30 0.57
CA LYS A 19 2.49 -7.30 -0.51
C LYS A 19 3.93 -7.68 -0.79
N ILE A 20 4.85 -6.72 -0.83
CA ILE A 20 6.29 -6.97 -1.01
C ILE A 20 6.83 -7.82 0.14
N GLY A 21 6.52 -7.45 1.39
CA GLY A 21 6.95 -8.22 2.56
C GLY A 21 6.47 -9.68 2.51
N GLU A 22 5.18 -9.89 2.22
CA GLU A 22 4.58 -11.23 2.08
C GLU A 22 5.19 -12.04 0.94
N TYR A 23 5.47 -11.40 -0.19
CA TYR A 23 6.09 -12.04 -1.34
C TYR A 23 7.53 -12.48 -1.05
N LEU A 24 8.31 -11.64 -0.35
CA LEU A 24 9.72 -11.92 -0.04
C LEU A 24 9.89 -12.89 1.13
N LYS A 25 8.95 -12.94 2.07
CA LYS A 25 9.03 -13.76 3.29
C LYS A 25 9.42 -15.24 3.05
N PRO A 26 8.80 -15.98 2.11
CA PRO A 26 9.18 -17.39 1.86
C PRO A 26 10.56 -17.56 1.19
N MET A 27 11.12 -16.49 0.60
CA MET A 27 12.40 -16.51 -0.11
C MET A 27 13.55 -15.95 0.74
N CYS A 28 13.25 -15.46 1.95
CA CYS A 28 14.21 -14.76 2.80
C CYS A 28 14.98 -15.75 3.71
N PRO A 29 16.28 -15.99 3.47
CA PRO A 29 17.09 -16.79 4.39
C PRO A 29 17.30 -16.06 5.72
N ASP A 30 17.62 -16.81 6.78
CA ASP A 30 17.85 -16.23 8.11
C ASP A 30 19.06 -15.29 8.18
N SER A 31 20.03 -15.46 7.27
CA SER A 31 21.22 -14.61 7.14
C SER A 31 20.98 -13.32 6.36
N ASN A 32 19.78 -13.09 5.82
CA ASN A 32 19.51 -11.89 5.02
C ASN A 32 19.58 -10.62 5.90
N PRO A 33 20.42 -9.62 5.55
CA PRO A 33 20.55 -8.39 6.33
C PRO A 33 19.23 -7.60 6.46
N TYR A 34 18.28 -7.80 5.54
CA TYR A 34 16.97 -7.14 5.52
C TYR A 34 15.84 -7.99 6.13
N LYS A 35 16.15 -9.13 6.77
CA LYS A 35 15.15 -10.02 7.38
C LYS A 35 14.16 -9.30 8.30
N ASN A 36 14.63 -8.35 9.10
CA ASN A 36 13.78 -7.58 10.02
C ASN A 36 12.77 -6.70 9.28
N TRP A 37 13.21 -6.04 8.20
CA TRP A 37 12.33 -5.25 7.33
C TRP A 37 11.28 -6.17 6.70
N ILE A 38 11.69 -7.29 6.10
CA ILE A 38 10.77 -8.26 5.50
C ILE A 38 9.77 -8.78 6.53
N ALA A 39 10.22 -9.13 7.74
CA ALA A 39 9.36 -9.61 8.82
C ALA A 39 8.33 -8.57 9.30
N GLN A 40 8.73 -7.30 9.38
CA GLN A 40 7.82 -6.20 9.73
C GLN A 40 6.72 -6.07 8.66
N TYR A 41 7.11 -6.06 7.40
CA TYR A 41 6.20 -5.88 6.27
C TYR A 41 5.39 -7.12 5.92
N SER A 42 5.80 -8.31 6.36
CA SER A 42 5.04 -9.57 6.22
C SER A 42 4.23 -9.93 7.47
N SER A 43 4.18 -9.08 8.48
CA SER A 43 3.55 -9.41 9.76
C SER A 43 2.03 -9.47 9.67
N SER A 44 1.41 -10.35 10.49
CA SER A 44 -0.04 -10.44 10.60
C SER A 44 -0.67 -9.16 11.15
N GLU A 45 0.01 -8.48 12.09
CA GLU A 45 -0.43 -7.19 12.63
C GLU A 45 -0.52 -6.12 11.53
N ARG A 46 0.48 -6.07 10.64
CA ARG A 46 0.45 -5.14 9.51
C ARG A 46 -0.60 -5.52 8.46
N ARG A 47 -0.79 -6.81 8.17
CA ARG A 47 -1.91 -7.27 7.34
C ARG A 47 -3.26 -6.80 7.89
N ASN A 48 -3.47 -6.95 9.20
CA ASN A 48 -4.70 -6.52 9.86
C ASN A 48 -4.91 -5.00 9.75
N ARG A 49 -3.85 -4.19 9.90
CA ARG A 49 -3.92 -2.74 9.67
C ARG A 49 -4.25 -2.40 8.22
N THR A 50 -3.65 -3.09 7.26
CA THR A 50 -3.90 -2.90 5.83
C THR A 50 -5.35 -3.20 5.48
N VAL A 51 -5.90 -4.32 5.96
CA VAL A 51 -7.31 -4.69 5.75
C VAL A 51 -8.25 -3.66 6.36
N LYS A 52 -7.99 -3.22 7.60
CA LYS A 52 -8.78 -2.15 8.22
C LYS A 52 -8.78 -0.87 7.39
N PHE A 53 -7.63 -0.52 6.82
CA PHE A 53 -7.54 0.69 6.01
C PHE A 53 -8.28 0.58 4.67
N ILE A 54 -8.20 -0.59 4.02
CA ILE A 54 -9.00 -0.90 2.82
C ILE A 54 -10.49 -0.81 3.15
N ASN A 55 -10.94 -1.37 4.26
CA ASN A 55 -12.35 -1.32 4.65
C ASN A 55 -12.85 0.12 4.85
N ILE A 56 -12.03 1.01 5.42
CA ILE A 56 -12.36 2.46 5.55
C ILE A 56 -12.52 3.10 4.16
N ILE A 57 -11.70 2.68 3.19
CA ILE A 57 -11.78 3.18 1.81
C ILE A 57 -12.98 2.60 1.07
N ASP A 58 -13.35 1.34 1.33
CA ASP A 58 -14.52 0.70 0.75
C ASP A 58 -15.83 1.40 1.18
N GLU A 59 -15.86 2.07 2.34
CA GLU A 59 -16.99 2.92 2.74
C GLU A 59 -17.24 4.08 1.76
N LEU A 60 -16.23 4.46 0.96
CA LEU A 60 -16.36 5.49 -0.09
C LEU A 60 -17.10 4.96 -1.34
N ALA A 61 -17.49 3.69 -1.39
CA ALA A 61 -18.13 3.07 -2.56
C ALA A 61 -19.46 3.72 -3.00
N ASN A 62 -20.12 4.47 -2.11
CA ASN A 62 -21.38 5.16 -2.37
C ASN A 62 -21.22 6.52 -3.09
N MET A 63 -19.99 6.94 -3.40
CA MET A 63 -19.73 8.16 -4.16
C MET A 63 -20.24 8.09 -5.60
N SER A 64 -20.37 9.26 -6.24
CA SER A 64 -20.63 9.34 -7.67
C SER A 64 -19.46 8.77 -8.49
N GLU A 65 -19.73 8.31 -9.72
CA GLU A 65 -18.68 7.79 -10.62
C GLU A 65 -17.60 8.84 -10.93
N ASN A 66 -17.97 10.12 -11.02
CA ASN A 66 -17.01 11.20 -11.24
C ASN A 66 -16.02 11.34 -10.06
N GLU A 67 -16.51 11.23 -8.83
CA GLU A 67 -15.66 11.26 -7.64
C GLU A 67 -14.76 10.03 -7.57
N LYS A 68 -15.29 8.85 -7.90
CA LYS A 68 -14.50 7.60 -7.95
C LYS A 68 -13.37 7.69 -8.97
N GLU A 69 -13.62 8.20 -10.17
CA GLU A 69 -12.57 8.35 -11.20
C GLU A 69 -11.51 9.39 -10.79
N SER A 70 -11.89 10.45 -10.08
CA SER A 70 -10.92 11.37 -9.47
C SER A 70 -10.03 10.67 -8.44
N LEU A 71 -10.64 9.92 -7.52
CA LEU A 71 -9.92 9.16 -6.49
C LEU A 71 -9.00 8.08 -7.11
N LYS A 72 -9.46 7.38 -8.15
CA LYS A 72 -8.66 6.42 -8.90
C LYS A 72 -7.43 7.06 -9.55
N THR A 73 -7.57 8.28 -10.05
CA THR A 73 -6.43 9.05 -10.57
C THR A 73 -5.40 9.34 -9.48
N VAL A 74 -5.85 9.68 -8.26
CA VAL A 74 -4.96 9.84 -7.10
C VAL A 74 -4.26 8.53 -6.75
N PHE A 75 -5.00 7.42 -6.69
CA PHE A 75 -4.45 6.10 -6.41
C PHE A 75 -3.34 5.72 -7.41
N LEU A 76 -3.62 5.84 -8.72
CA LEU A 76 -2.66 5.47 -9.76
C LEU A 76 -1.38 6.33 -9.71
N LYS A 77 -1.51 7.63 -9.42
CA LYS A 77 -0.35 8.52 -9.23
C LYS A 77 0.47 8.11 -8.00
N SER A 78 -0.18 7.78 -6.89
CA SER A 78 0.51 7.29 -5.70
C SER A 78 1.22 5.96 -5.96
N VAL A 79 0.61 5.03 -6.72
CA VAL A 79 1.28 3.79 -7.14
C VAL A 79 2.51 4.08 -8.02
N GLN A 80 2.41 5.05 -8.94
CA GLN A 80 3.55 5.45 -9.77
C GLN A 80 4.69 5.99 -8.90
N HIS A 81 4.41 6.83 -7.90
CA HIS A 81 5.44 7.31 -6.97
C HIS A 81 6.10 6.18 -6.17
N GLU A 82 5.35 5.16 -5.78
CA GLU A 82 5.93 3.98 -5.13
C GLU A 82 6.84 3.20 -6.07
N PHE A 83 6.47 3.07 -7.35
CA PHE A 83 7.34 2.48 -8.36
C PHE A 83 8.61 3.31 -8.57
N ASP A 84 8.48 4.62 -8.77
CA ASP A 84 9.61 5.54 -8.98
C ASP A 84 10.58 5.53 -7.78
N PHE A 85 10.05 5.37 -6.55
CA PHE A 85 10.88 5.25 -5.35
C PHE A 85 11.81 4.02 -5.41
N TRP A 86 11.30 2.88 -5.88
CA TRP A 86 12.13 1.69 -6.08
C TRP A 86 13.07 1.83 -7.26
N ASP A 87 12.61 2.42 -8.37
CA ASP A 87 13.42 2.65 -9.57
C ASP A 87 14.62 3.58 -9.27
N ALA A 88 14.44 4.59 -8.41
CA ALA A 88 15.50 5.53 -8.04
C ALA A 88 16.68 4.91 -7.27
N VAL A 89 16.56 3.66 -6.79
CA VAL A 89 17.63 2.96 -6.07
C VAL A 89 18.17 1.72 -6.81
N TYR A 90 17.74 1.51 -8.06
CA TYR A 90 18.26 0.49 -8.98
C TYR A 90 19.25 1.11 -9.99
#